data_AF-A0AAW6ZLJ1-F1
#
_entry.id   AF-A0AAW6ZLJ1-F1
#
_cell.length_a   1.000
_cell.length_b   1.000
_cell.length_c   1.000
_cell.angle_alpha   90.00
_cell.angle_beta   90.00
_cell.angle_gamma   90.00
#
_symmetry.space_group_name_H-M   'P 1'
#
loop_
_entity.id
_entity.type
_entity.pdbx_description
1 polymer ?
#
loop_
_entity_poly.entity_id
_entity_poly.type
_entity_poly.pdbx_seq_one_letter_code
_entity_poly.pdbx_strand_id
1 'polypeptide(L)'
;MRQHTELEKLSAQPVQSADSFAGTFALQPNKVLKSEAEYGRIMANLGFGTDFSDYMAHATWTAENGWHNKEIAPYGPLSLDPAGAILHYGQEAFEGMKAYRHDDGSIWTFRPTYNAARINMSCRRLAIPEIPLAGFMGSIVDLVRADARWVPSAPGSSLYLRPFVFASEAFLGVRAATRYEYLVIASPSGAYFPNGLKPINVFVDRDYHRAGPGGMGDVKTGGNYAASLLPKVTAHDAGFDEVLFMDAATNTNIDELGGMNVFVVMADGSVKTPKLTGNILPGGTRSSILQFLESEGVAVSEETISLASVVDGIQSGDVAEMFACGTAAVVTPIGRLASGDFDVEVPVGEKTAAIYDELTAIQLGHREDRFGWLYKIADA
;
A
#
# COMPACT_ATOMS: atom_id res chain seq x y z
N MET A 1 26.04 -7.07 0.96
CA MET A 1 24.78 -7.25 1.71
C MET A 1 24.12 -5.90 1.86
N ARG A 2 22.84 -5.78 1.47
CA ARG A 2 22.03 -4.58 1.62
C ARG A 2 21.86 -4.22 3.09
N GLN A 3 21.84 -2.93 3.40
CA GLN A 3 21.51 -2.49 4.76
C GLN A 3 20.00 -2.46 4.91
N HIS A 4 19.48 -3.15 5.92
CA HIS A 4 18.06 -3.12 6.24
C HIS A 4 17.66 -1.71 6.69
N THR A 5 16.55 -1.23 6.16
CA THR A 5 15.92 0.03 6.57
C THR A 5 15.41 -0.04 8.01
N GLU A 6 15.19 1.12 8.65
CA GLU A 6 14.59 1.15 9.99
C GLU A 6 13.19 0.51 10.03
N LEU A 7 12.39 0.66 8.96
CA LEU A 7 11.10 -0.02 8.85
C LEU A 7 11.26 -1.54 8.82
N GLU A 8 12.24 -2.06 8.09
CA GLU A 8 12.51 -3.50 8.04
C GLU A 8 12.92 -4.04 9.42
N LYS A 9 13.80 -3.32 10.13
CA LYS A 9 14.22 -3.68 11.49
C LYS A 9 13.05 -3.66 12.48
N LEU A 10 12.19 -2.63 12.42
CA LEU A 10 11.00 -2.52 13.25
C LEU A 10 9.98 -3.62 12.92
N SER A 11 9.81 -3.96 11.64
CA SER A 11 8.86 -4.98 11.21
C SER A 11 9.28 -6.41 11.55
N ALA A 12 10.58 -6.66 11.73
CA ALA A 12 11.13 -7.97 12.03
C ALA A 12 11.02 -8.38 13.51
N GLN A 13 10.49 -7.50 14.37
CA GLN A 13 10.28 -7.84 15.77
C GLN A 13 9.18 -8.90 15.91
N PRO A 14 9.34 -9.90 16.80
CA PRO A 14 8.30 -10.86 17.08
C PRO A 14 6.98 -10.18 17.47
N VAL A 15 5.88 -10.62 16.87
CA VAL A 15 4.53 -10.14 17.18
C VAL A 15 3.75 -11.25 17.89
N GLN A 16 2.95 -10.88 18.88
CA GLN A 16 2.11 -11.83 19.61
C GLN A 16 1.01 -12.42 18.70
N SER A 17 0.42 -13.54 19.08
CA SER A 17 -0.65 -14.18 18.30
C SER A 17 -1.90 -13.30 18.21
N ALA A 18 -2.74 -13.53 17.19
CA ALA A 18 -3.97 -12.78 17.00
C ALA A 18 -4.87 -12.83 18.24
N ASP A 19 -4.91 -13.97 18.94
CA ASP A 19 -5.70 -14.14 20.16
C ASP A 19 -5.28 -13.23 21.30
N SER A 20 -4.01 -12.85 21.39
CA SER A 20 -3.57 -11.89 22.41
C SER A 20 -4.05 -10.45 22.16
N PHE A 21 -4.43 -10.13 20.92
CA PHE A 21 -4.98 -8.84 20.54
C PHE A 21 -6.50 -8.85 20.46
N ALA A 22 -7.14 -10.02 20.53
CA ALA A 22 -8.58 -10.14 20.43
C ALA A 22 -9.30 -9.37 21.54
N GLY A 23 -10.32 -8.59 21.17
CA GLY A 23 -11.07 -7.74 22.09
C GLY A 23 -10.36 -6.45 22.49
N THR A 24 -9.28 -6.07 21.79
CA THR A 24 -8.67 -4.74 21.94
C THR A 24 -9.66 -3.66 21.52
N PHE A 25 -10.50 -3.96 20.53
CA PHE A 25 -11.62 -3.15 20.09
C PHE A 25 -12.92 -3.88 20.46
N ALA A 26 -13.78 -3.23 21.26
CA ALA A 26 -15.04 -3.83 21.69
C ALA A 26 -16.02 -3.94 20.52
N LEU A 27 -16.54 -5.13 20.25
CA LEU A 27 -17.54 -5.34 19.20
C LEU A 27 -18.89 -4.73 19.59
N GLN A 28 -19.41 -3.83 18.74
CA GLN A 28 -20.73 -3.24 18.92
C GLN A 28 -21.81 -4.02 18.14
N PRO A 29 -23.06 -4.06 18.63
CA PRO A 29 -24.16 -4.67 17.88
C PRO A 29 -24.40 -3.98 16.53
N ASN A 30 -24.58 -4.77 15.46
CA ASN A 30 -24.91 -4.26 14.13
C ASN A 30 -26.33 -4.64 13.73
N LYS A 31 -27.22 -3.62 13.64
CA LYS A 31 -28.62 -3.78 13.23
C LYS A 31 -28.86 -3.52 11.74
N VAL A 32 -27.80 -3.18 11.01
CA VAL A 32 -27.84 -2.73 9.61
C VAL A 32 -26.90 -3.57 8.73
N LEU A 33 -26.72 -4.85 9.07
CA LEU A 33 -25.99 -5.80 8.23
C LEU A 33 -26.55 -5.79 6.81
N LYS A 34 -25.66 -5.88 5.80
CA LYS A 34 -26.10 -6.01 4.42
C LYS A 34 -26.93 -7.27 4.25
N SER A 35 -27.99 -7.15 3.44
CA SER A 35 -28.85 -8.29 3.14
C SER A 35 -28.08 -9.38 2.38
N GLU A 36 -28.53 -10.64 2.47
CA GLU A 36 -27.90 -11.74 1.72
C GLU A 36 -27.91 -11.51 0.20
N ALA A 37 -28.93 -10.82 -0.33
CA ALA A 37 -28.97 -10.44 -1.74
C ALA A 37 -27.88 -9.41 -2.09
N GLU A 38 -27.64 -8.44 -1.21
CA GLU A 38 -26.59 -7.43 -1.40
C GLU A 38 -25.19 -8.04 -1.25
N TYR A 39 -24.99 -8.89 -0.24
CA TYR A 39 -23.77 -9.67 -0.08
C TYR A 39 -23.47 -10.51 -1.32
N GLY A 40 -24.45 -11.28 -1.81
CA GLY A 40 -24.30 -12.11 -3.01
C GLY A 40 -23.92 -11.30 -4.25
N ARG A 41 -24.52 -10.10 -4.42
CA ARG A 41 -24.17 -9.17 -5.50
C ARG A 41 -22.72 -8.71 -5.41
N ILE A 42 -22.28 -8.28 -4.23
CA ILE A 42 -20.91 -7.77 -4.02
C ILE A 42 -19.89 -8.88 -4.24
N MET A 43 -20.10 -10.05 -3.60
CA MET A 43 -19.15 -11.16 -3.69
C MET A 43 -19.05 -11.79 -5.08
N ALA A 44 -20.08 -11.61 -5.93
CA ALA A 44 -20.05 -12.02 -7.32
C ALA A 44 -19.30 -11.03 -8.25
N ASN A 45 -19.14 -9.76 -7.85
CA ASN A 45 -18.46 -8.74 -8.65
C ASN A 45 -17.54 -7.88 -7.77
N LEU A 46 -16.32 -8.40 -7.55
CA LEU A 46 -15.36 -7.81 -6.62
C LEU A 46 -14.59 -6.65 -7.26
N GLY A 47 -15.12 -5.43 -7.10
CA GLY A 47 -14.42 -4.19 -7.45
C GLY A 47 -13.36 -3.79 -6.40
N PHE A 48 -12.35 -3.01 -6.81
CA PHE A 48 -11.37 -2.49 -5.86
C PHE A 48 -11.88 -1.22 -5.19
N GLY A 49 -12.16 -1.28 -3.89
CA GLY A 49 -12.47 -0.09 -3.07
C GLY A 49 -13.83 0.55 -3.33
N THR A 50 -14.78 -0.16 -3.95
CA THR A 50 -16.12 0.35 -4.29
C THR A 50 -17.21 -0.11 -3.34
N ASP A 51 -17.09 -1.33 -2.83
CA ASP A 51 -18.02 -1.93 -1.86
C ASP A 51 -17.26 -2.22 -0.56
N PHE A 52 -17.94 -2.09 0.58
CA PHE A 52 -17.34 -2.18 1.91
C PHE A 52 -18.03 -3.25 2.78
N SER A 53 -17.31 -3.78 3.77
CA SER A 53 -17.83 -4.77 4.73
C SER A 53 -18.85 -4.18 5.71
N ASP A 54 -19.34 -4.96 6.67
CA ASP A 54 -20.42 -4.54 7.56
C ASP A 54 -19.94 -3.70 8.75
N TYR A 55 -18.66 -3.82 9.12
CA TYR A 55 -18.06 -3.15 10.25
C TYR A 55 -16.87 -2.26 9.86
N MET A 56 -16.44 -1.44 10.81
CA MET A 56 -15.18 -0.71 10.80
C MET A 56 -14.58 -0.70 12.21
N ALA A 57 -13.26 -0.69 12.32
CA ALA A 57 -12.61 -0.37 13.59
C ALA A 57 -12.55 1.15 13.76
N HIS A 58 -12.76 1.66 14.98
CA HIS A 58 -12.69 3.08 15.29
C HIS A 58 -12.06 3.28 16.68
N ALA A 59 -11.12 4.21 16.79
CA ALA A 59 -10.57 4.71 18.05
C ALA A 59 -10.38 6.23 17.99
N THR A 60 -10.52 6.89 19.14
CA THR A 60 -10.27 8.33 19.29
C THR A 60 -8.96 8.56 20.03
N TRP A 61 -8.21 9.57 19.62
CA TRP A 61 -7.13 10.13 20.42
C TRP A 61 -7.48 11.54 20.89
N THR A 62 -7.21 11.84 22.17
CA THR A 62 -7.17 13.22 22.68
C THR A 62 -5.90 13.45 23.50
N ALA A 63 -5.48 14.71 23.64
CA ALA A 63 -4.31 15.07 24.43
C ALA A 63 -4.39 14.60 25.90
N GLU A 64 -5.59 14.53 26.47
CA GLU A 64 -5.82 14.16 27.86
C GLU A 64 -5.82 12.64 28.09
N ASN A 65 -6.34 11.87 27.13
CA ASN A 65 -6.62 10.45 27.33
C ASN A 65 -5.76 9.51 26.47
N GLY A 66 -5.01 10.03 25.50
CA GLY A 66 -4.38 9.21 24.49
C GLY A 66 -5.41 8.45 23.65
N TRP A 67 -5.05 7.25 23.15
CA TRP A 67 -5.94 6.39 22.38
C TRP A 67 -6.98 5.67 23.26
N HIS A 68 -8.25 5.97 23.07
CA HIS A 68 -9.39 5.44 23.83
C HIS A 68 -10.61 5.21 22.90
N ASN A 69 -11.74 4.79 23.46
CA ASN A 69 -12.98 4.48 22.72
C ASN A 69 -12.76 3.54 21.53
N LYS A 70 -12.05 2.43 21.78
CA LYS A 70 -11.70 1.44 20.75
C LYS A 70 -12.86 0.49 20.52
N GLU A 71 -13.45 0.52 19.33
CA GLU A 71 -14.62 -0.29 19.00
C GLU A 71 -14.61 -0.83 17.57
N ILE A 72 -15.20 -2.02 17.39
CA ILE A 72 -15.64 -2.51 16.07
C ILE A 72 -17.10 -2.11 15.92
N ALA A 73 -17.36 -1.03 15.20
CA ALA A 73 -18.67 -0.42 15.03
C ALA A 73 -19.24 -0.74 13.64
N PRO A 74 -20.57 -0.67 13.43
CA PRO A 74 -21.16 -0.77 12.10
C PRO A 74 -20.52 0.26 11.13
N TYR A 75 -20.19 -0.17 9.92
CA TYR A 75 -19.70 0.71 8.88
C TYR A 75 -20.74 1.79 8.58
N GLY A 76 -20.32 3.06 8.57
CA GLY A 76 -21.24 4.18 8.36
C GLY A 76 -20.56 5.54 8.18
N PRO A 77 -21.35 6.58 7.86
CA PRO A 77 -20.83 7.92 7.65
C PRO A 77 -20.21 8.50 8.93
N LEU A 78 -19.14 9.27 8.77
CA LEU A 78 -18.50 10.01 9.86
C LEU A 78 -19.13 11.41 9.97
N SER A 79 -19.44 11.84 11.19
CA SER A 79 -19.87 13.22 11.47
C SER A 79 -18.63 14.09 11.70
N LEU A 80 -18.40 15.06 10.82
CA LEU A 80 -17.29 16.01 10.92
C LEU A 80 -17.83 17.42 11.09
N ASP A 81 -17.20 18.18 11.99
CA ASP A 81 -17.42 19.63 12.06
C ASP A 81 -16.87 20.29 10.78
N PRO A 82 -17.58 21.27 10.17
CA PRO A 82 -17.09 21.99 9.00
C PRO A 82 -15.74 22.69 9.20
N ALA A 83 -15.36 23.02 10.43
CA ALA A 83 -14.05 23.57 10.82
C ALA A 83 -13.03 22.48 11.19
N GLY A 84 -13.33 21.20 10.97
CA GLY A 84 -12.42 20.08 11.24
C GLY A 84 -11.12 20.22 10.46
N ALA A 85 -9.97 20.19 11.15
CA ALA A 85 -8.67 20.49 10.56
C ALA A 85 -8.31 19.60 9.36
N ILE A 86 -8.83 18.37 9.30
CA ILE A 86 -8.71 17.51 8.12
C ILE A 86 -9.25 18.16 6.84
N LEU A 87 -10.38 18.87 6.92
CA LEU A 87 -11.03 19.48 5.76
C LEU A 87 -10.28 20.70 5.20
N HIS A 88 -9.38 21.30 6.00
CA HIS A 88 -8.69 22.55 5.66
C HIS A 88 -7.19 22.36 5.43
N TYR A 89 -6.54 21.48 6.20
CA TYR A 89 -5.07 21.37 6.22
C TYR A 89 -4.55 19.95 5.97
N GLY A 90 -5.41 18.97 5.69
CA GLY A 90 -4.99 17.65 5.21
C GLY A 90 -4.12 16.86 6.19
N GLN A 91 -4.21 17.11 7.50
CA GLN A 91 -3.42 16.39 8.52
C GLN A 91 -3.96 14.96 8.68
N GLU A 92 -3.57 14.06 7.78
CA GLU A 92 -3.96 12.65 7.74
C GLU A 92 -2.87 11.70 7.22
N ALA A 93 -2.93 10.46 7.66
CA ALA A 93 -2.13 9.35 7.15
C ALA A 93 -3.00 8.10 6.93
N PHE A 94 -2.58 7.23 6.02
CA PHE A 94 -3.29 5.98 5.76
C PHE A 94 -2.36 4.82 5.42
N GLU A 95 -2.91 3.62 5.44
CA GLU A 95 -2.24 2.37 5.09
C GLU A 95 -3.03 1.53 4.09
N GLY A 96 -2.37 0.51 3.57
CA GLY A 96 -2.95 -0.43 2.63
C GLY A 96 -2.38 -1.83 2.83
N MET A 97 -3.23 -2.74 3.27
CA MET A 97 -2.90 -4.15 3.48
C MET A 97 -4.08 -5.03 3.07
N LYS A 98 -3.89 -6.35 3.11
CA LYS A 98 -4.87 -7.33 2.61
C LYS A 98 -4.97 -8.50 3.58
N ALA A 99 -6.19 -9.00 3.78
CA ALA A 99 -6.45 -10.29 4.38
C ALA A 99 -6.85 -11.31 3.29
N TYR A 100 -6.33 -12.52 3.42
CA TYR A 100 -6.47 -13.61 2.46
C TYR A 100 -7.09 -14.81 3.16
N ARG A 101 -8.04 -15.47 2.51
CA ARG A 101 -8.49 -16.79 2.94
C ARG A 101 -7.59 -17.84 2.30
N HIS A 102 -7.07 -18.75 3.10
CA HIS A 102 -6.31 -19.91 2.63
C HIS A 102 -7.25 -21.10 2.38
N ASP A 103 -6.76 -22.12 1.69
CA ASP A 103 -7.55 -23.31 1.31
C ASP A 103 -8.11 -24.09 2.51
N ASP A 104 -7.45 -24.02 3.68
CA ASP A 104 -7.91 -24.64 4.91
C ASP A 104 -9.04 -23.85 5.60
N GLY A 105 -9.45 -22.71 5.05
CA GLY A 105 -10.48 -21.81 5.58
C GLY A 105 -9.95 -20.70 6.47
N SER A 106 -8.71 -20.82 6.96
CA SER A 106 -8.10 -19.82 7.84
C SER A 106 -7.83 -18.50 7.13
N ILE A 107 -7.72 -17.42 7.90
CA ILE A 107 -7.53 -16.06 7.38
C ILE A 107 -6.18 -15.52 7.82
N TRP A 108 -5.41 -14.99 6.87
CA TRP A 108 -4.06 -14.49 7.06
C TRP A 108 -3.89 -13.07 6.50
N THR A 109 -2.91 -12.33 6.99
CA THR A 109 -2.47 -11.05 6.41
C THR A 109 -0.97 -11.07 6.15
N PHE A 110 -0.52 -10.20 5.25
CA PHE A 110 0.87 -10.11 4.83
C PHE A 110 1.58 -8.91 5.48
N ARG A 111 2.65 -9.18 6.24
CA ARG A 111 3.58 -8.23 6.89
C ARG A 111 2.90 -7.09 7.67
N PRO A 112 1.91 -7.36 8.54
CA PRO A 112 1.13 -6.30 9.20
C PRO A 112 1.97 -5.39 10.09
N THR A 113 3.07 -5.88 10.67
CA THR A 113 4.03 -5.09 11.46
C THR A 113 4.78 -4.06 10.63
N TYR A 114 5.00 -4.32 9.33
CA TYR A 114 5.56 -3.35 8.40
C TYR A 114 4.59 -2.19 8.17
N ASN A 115 3.29 -2.49 7.97
CA ASN A 115 2.25 -1.47 7.85
C ASN A 115 2.12 -0.65 9.15
N ALA A 116 2.16 -1.30 10.32
CA ALA A 116 2.13 -0.62 11.61
C ALA A 116 3.33 0.34 11.81
N ALA A 117 4.54 -0.10 11.44
CA ALA A 117 5.73 0.74 11.52
C ALA A 117 5.65 1.94 10.56
N ARG A 118 5.13 1.73 9.34
CA ARG A 118 5.06 2.75 8.30
C ARG A 118 3.94 3.77 8.52
N ILE A 119 2.79 3.37 9.07
CA ILE A 119 1.78 4.37 9.48
C ILE A 119 2.34 5.27 10.58
N ASN A 120 3.09 4.73 11.54
CA ASN A 120 3.72 5.55 12.59
C ASN A 120 4.85 6.45 12.06
N MET A 121 5.59 6.01 11.04
CA MET A 121 6.51 6.87 10.31
C MET A 121 5.78 8.06 9.67
N SER A 122 4.59 7.80 9.09
CA SER A 122 3.72 8.84 8.55
C SER A 122 3.18 9.77 9.64
N CYS A 123 2.75 9.21 10.78
CA CYS A 123 2.29 9.99 11.92
C CYS A 123 3.36 10.95 12.43
N ARG A 124 4.60 10.48 12.61
CA ARG A 124 5.73 11.33 13.04
C ARG A 124 5.96 12.50 12.10
N ARG A 125 5.95 12.27 10.77
CA ARG A 125 6.19 13.32 9.76
C ARG A 125 5.11 14.41 9.79
N LEU A 126 3.88 14.03 10.14
CA LEU A 126 2.68 14.86 10.14
C LEU A 126 2.30 15.39 11.53
N ALA A 127 3.13 15.18 12.54
CA ALA A 127 2.85 15.53 13.93
C ALA A 127 1.52 14.92 14.46
N ILE A 128 1.18 13.72 13.99
CA ILE A 128 0.06 12.92 14.48
C ILE A 128 0.61 11.98 15.59
N PRO A 129 -0.14 11.76 16.69
CA PRO A 129 0.21 10.76 17.69
C PRO A 129 0.36 9.36 17.10
N GLU A 130 1.44 8.66 17.44
CA GLU A 130 1.67 7.30 16.98
C GLU A 130 0.61 6.33 17.54
N ILE A 131 0.22 5.35 16.72
CA ILE A 131 -0.70 4.28 17.08
C ILE A 131 0.13 3.14 17.70
N PRO A 132 -0.10 2.75 18.96
CA PRO A 132 0.59 1.63 19.57
C PRO A 132 0.38 0.36 18.75
N LEU A 133 1.42 -0.49 18.64
CA LEU A 133 1.36 -1.74 17.86
C LEU A 133 0.14 -2.59 18.23
N ALA A 134 -0.15 -2.74 19.53
CA ALA A 134 -1.31 -3.48 20.00
C ALA A 134 -2.65 -2.88 19.53
N GLY A 135 -2.73 -1.54 19.43
CA GLY A 135 -3.90 -0.86 18.88
C GLY A 135 -4.06 -1.12 17.38
N PHE A 136 -2.97 -1.02 16.61
CA PHE A 136 -3.00 -1.32 15.18
C PHE A 136 -3.37 -2.78 14.94
N MET A 137 -2.64 -3.74 15.54
CA MET A 137 -2.90 -5.18 15.38
C MET A 137 -4.29 -5.57 15.86
N GLY A 138 -4.74 -5.08 17.02
CA GLY A 138 -6.07 -5.33 17.56
C GLY A 138 -7.17 -4.86 16.61
N SER A 139 -7.04 -3.67 16.01
CA SER A 139 -8.04 -3.17 15.05
C SER A 139 -8.16 -4.05 13.81
N ILE A 140 -7.05 -4.62 13.32
CA ILE A 140 -7.06 -5.52 12.16
C ILE A 140 -7.67 -6.87 12.54
N VAL A 141 -7.23 -7.45 13.66
CA VAL A 141 -7.68 -8.76 14.12
C VAL A 141 -9.18 -8.74 14.41
N ASP A 142 -9.63 -7.78 15.21
CA ASP A 142 -11.02 -7.70 15.65
C ASP A 142 -11.96 -7.38 14.47
N LEU A 143 -11.57 -6.49 13.55
CA LEU A 143 -12.36 -6.19 12.36
C LEU A 143 -12.48 -7.40 11.43
N VAL A 144 -11.35 -8.03 11.07
CA VAL A 144 -11.35 -9.15 10.13
C VAL A 144 -12.11 -10.35 10.70
N ARG A 145 -12.06 -10.58 12.02
CA ARG A 145 -12.86 -11.61 12.69
C ARG A 145 -14.36 -11.29 12.66
N ALA A 146 -14.75 -10.03 12.91
CA ALA A 146 -16.16 -9.62 12.83
C ALA A 146 -16.72 -9.70 11.39
N ASP A 147 -15.89 -9.35 10.40
CA ASP A 147 -16.23 -9.34 8.98
C ASP A 147 -15.70 -10.56 8.21
N ALA A 148 -15.48 -11.70 8.89
CA ALA A 148 -14.86 -12.88 8.28
C ALA A 148 -15.60 -13.36 7.02
N ARG A 149 -16.93 -13.20 6.94
CA ARG A 149 -17.76 -13.52 5.75
C ARG A 149 -17.38 -12.73 4.50
N TRP A 150 -16.76 -11.56 4.65
CA TRP A 150 -16.34 -10.67 3.56
C TRP A 150 -14.96 -10.99 3.01
N VAL A 151 -14.20 -11.90 3.64
CA VAL A 151 -12.93 -12.36 3.07
C VAL A 151 -13.24 -13.35 1.93
N PRO A 152 -13.03 -12.96 0.67
CA PRO A 152 -13.40 -13.78 -0.48
C PRO A 152 -12.49 -15.00 -0.60
N SER A 153 -12.99 -16.01 -1.32
CA SER A 153 -12.26 -17.26 -1.60
C SER A 153 -11.97 -17.43 -3.10
N ALA A 154 -12.34 -16.45 -3.93
CA ALA A 154 -12.09 -16.51 -5.36
C ALA A 154 -10.58 -16.39 -5.65
N PRO A 155 -10.05 -17.05 -6.68
CA PRO A 155 -8.63 -16.92 -7.04
C PRO A 155 -8.21 -15.46 -7.24
N GLY A 156 -7.08 -15.08 -6.66
CA GLY A 156 -6.54 -13.72 -6.73
C GLY A 156 -7.33 -12.65 -5.98
N SER A 157 -8.37 -13.03 -5.22
CA SER A 157 -9.16 -12.11 -4.41
C SER A 157 -8.63 -11.96 -2.98
N SER A 158 -8.99 -10.86 -2.33
CA SER A 158 -8.62 -10.57 -0.94
C SER A 158 -9.61 -9.59 -0.31
N LEU A 159 -9.58 -9.46 1.01
CA LEU A 159 -10.21 -8.34 1.70
C LEU A 159 -9.17 -7.23 1.86
N TYR A 160 -9.32 -6.13 1.11
CA TYR A 160 -8.44 -4.98 1.25
C TYR A 160 -8.78 -4.23 2.53
N LEU A 161 -7.78 -3.93 3.35
CA LEU A 161 -7.88 -3.21 4.61
C LEU A 161 -7.26 -1.83 4.45
N ARG A 162 -8.01 -0.81 4.86
CA ARG A 162 -7.61 0.61 4.84
C ARG A 162 -7.59 1.16 6.26
N PRO A 163 -6.48 1.04 7.00
CA PRO A 163 -6.24 1.83 8.20
C PRO A 163 -6.00 3.28 7.82
N PHE A 164 -6.53 4.24 8.57
CA PHE A 164 -6.27 5.66 8.39
C PHE A 164 -6.49 6.44 9.67
N VAL A 165 -5.79 7.58 9.80
CA VAL A 165 -5.86 8.50 10.93
C VAL A 165 -5.94 9.92 10.41
N PHE A 166 -6.79 10.74 11.00
CA PHE A 166 -6.96 12.14 10.60
C PHE A 166 -7.28 13.05 11.78
N ALA A 167 -6.94 14.34 11.63
CA ALA A 167 -7.22 15.38 12.61
C ALA A 167 -8.72 15.76 12.62
N SER A 168 -9.43 15.41 13.70
CA SER A 168 -10.87 15.67 13.86
C SER A 168 -11.20 16.89 14.73
N GLU A 169 -10.20 17.59 15.26
CA GLU A 169 -10.40 18.82 16.01
C GLU A 169 -10.95 19.96 15.12
N ALA A 170 -11.95 20.68 15.61
CA ALA A 170 -12.55 21.83 14.94
C ALA A 170 -11.77 23.12 15.26
N PHE A 171 -10.92 23.58 14.33
CA PHE A 171 -10.18 24.84 14.43
C PHE A 171 -9.60 25.27 13.08
N LEU A 172 -9.44 26.58 12.87
CA LEU A 172 -8.88 27.18 11.64
C LEU A 172 -7.47 27.77 11.85
N GLY A 173 -6.87 27.56 13.02
CA GLY A 173 -5.46 27.90 13.24
C GLY A 173 -4.56 26.86 12.59
N VAL A 174 -3.37 27.24 12.10
CA VAL A 174 -2.40 26.27 11.57
C VAL A 174 -1.51 25.76 12.69
N ARG A 175 -1.85 24.60 13.26
CA ARG A 175 -1.05 23.83 14.22
C ARG A 175 -1.43 22.35 14.14
N ALA A 176 -0.65 21.47 14.77
CA ALA A 176 -1.06 20.10 15.00
C ALA A 176 -2.35 20.06 15.84
N ALA A 177 -3.29 19.20 15.45
CA ALA A 177 -4.51 18.97 16.20
C ALA A 177 -4.23 18.30 17.56
N THR A 178 -5.16 18.44 18.49
CA THR A 178 -5.18 17.75 19.78
C THR A 178 -6.27 16.68 19.87
N ARG A 179 -6.98 16.43 18.76
CA ARG A 179 -7.96 15.35 18.61
C ARG A 179 -7.82 14.68 17.24
N TYR A 180 -7.75 13.35 17.24
CA TYR A 180 -7.65 12.54 16.03
C TYR A 180 -8.61 11.36 16.10
N GLU A 181 -9.09 10.91 14.94
CA GLU A 181 -9.77 9.61 14.82
C GLU A 181 -8.86 8.65 14.03
N TYR A 182 -8.77 7.41 14.49
CA TYR A 182 -8.17 6.29 13.76
C TYR A 182 -9.26 5.30 13.41
N LEU A 183 -9.28 4.87 12.15
CA LEU A 183 -10.24 3.88 11.68
C LEU A 183 -9.57 2.82 10.80
N VAL A 184 -10.23 1.67 10.70
CA VAL A 184 -9.95 0.65 9.68
C VAL A 184 -11.26 0.29 9.00
N ILE A 185 -11.30 0.41 7.67
CA ILE A 185 -12.42 -0.08 6.84
C ILE A 185 -11.92 -1.21 5.93
N ALA A 186 -12.83 -2.11 5.55
CA ALA A 186 -12.49 -3.24 4.71
C ALA A 186 -13.35 -3.29 3.43
N SER A 187 -12.75 -3.72 2.33
CA SER A 187 -13.38 -3.77 1.00
C SER A 187 -12.99 -5.07 0.29
N PRO A 188 -13.95 -5.97 0.00
CA PRO A 188 -13.65 -7.21 -0.72
C PRO A 188 -13.23 -6.86 -2.16
N SER A 189 -12.08 -7.37 -2.59
CA SER A 189 -11.42 -6.98 -3.84
C SER A 189 -11.04 -8.21 -4.66
N GLY A 190 -11.28 -8.16 -5.97
CA GLY A 190 -10.94 -9.23 -6.90
C GLY A 190 -9.49 -9.19 -7.35
N ALA A 191 -9.16 -10.07 -8.30
CA ALA A 191 -7.88 -10.04 -8.98
C ALA A 191 -7.71 -8.70 -9.72
N TYR A 192 -6.59 -8.02 -9.51
CA TYR A 192 -6.30 -6.74 -10.17
C TYR A 192 -6.19 -6.90 -11.69
N PHE A 193 -5.68 -8.05 -12.13
CA PHE A 193 -5.58 -8.44 -13.53
C PHE A 193 -6.33 -9.78 -13.76
N PRO A 194 -7.67 -9.75 -13.98
CA PRO A 194 -8.45 -10.98 -14.10
C PRO A 194 -8.07 -11.84 -15.31
N ASN A 195 -7.40 -11.26 -16.31
CA ASN A 195 -6.94 -11.93 -17.55
C ASN A 195 -5.41 -12.09 -17.61
N GLY A 196 -4.73 -12.14 -16.45
CA GLY A 196 -3.27 -12.24 -16.36
C GLY A 196 -2.55 -10.89 -16.42
N LEU A 197 -1.27 -10.88 -16.04
CA LEU A 197 -0.45 -9.65 -15.95
C LEU A 197 -0.50 -8.86 -17.26
N LYS A 198 -1.17 -7.71 -17.23
CA LYS A 198 -1.28 -6.81 -18.37
C LYS A 198 -0.24 -5.70 -18.21
N PRO A 199 0.66 -5.49 -19.18
CA PRO A 199 1.58 -4.38 -19.12
C PRO A 199 0.82 -3.05 -19.19
N ILE A 200 1.35 -2.07 -18.47
CA ILE A 200 0.85 -0.69 -18.49
C ILE A 200 1.72 0.20 -19.39
N ASN A 201 1.08 1.22 -19.96
CA ASN A 201 1.72 2.31 -20.67
C ASN A 201 1.99 3.45 -19.68
N VAL A 202 3.22 3.91 -19.61
CA VAL A 202 3.67 4.87 -18.60
C VAL A 202 4.14 6.15 -19.26
N PHE A 203 3.58 7.27 -18.82
CA PHE A 203 4.05 8.60 -19.19
C PHE A 203 5.08 9.09 -18.17
N VAL A 204 6.22 9.59 -18.63
CA VAL A 204 7.24 10.22 -17.78
C VAL A 204 6.95 11.71 -17.69
N ASP A 205 6.56 12.16 -16.51
CA ASP A 205 6.26 13.56 -16.28
C ASP A 205 7.50 14.30 -15.78
N ARG A 206 7.86 15.37 -16.52
CA ARG A 206 9.00 16.25 -16.22
C ARG A 206 8.56 17.63 -15.72
N ASP A 207 7.27 17.94 -15.75
CA ASP A 207 6.72 19.23 -15.33
C ASP A 207 6.16 19.15 -13.90
N TYR A 208 5.65 17.99 -13.52
CA TYR A 208 5.16 17.70 -12.17
C TYR A 208 6.08 16.73 -11.45
N HIS A 209 6.24 16.96 -10.14
CA HIS A 209 6.97 16.08 -9.26
C HIS A 209 6.08 15.61 -8.12
N ARG A 210 6.16 14.32 -7.78
CA ARG A 210 5.38 13.73 -6.69
C ARG A 210 5.80 14.26 -5.31
N ALA A 211 7.10 14.42 -5.12
CA ALA A 211 7.70 14.92 -3.88
C ALA A 211 9.09 15.50 -4.16
N GLY A 212 9.53 16.43 -3.32
CA GLY A 212 10.89 16.97 -3.35
C GLY A 212 11.61 16.85 -2.01
N PRO A 213 12.94 17.08 -1.98
CA PRO A 213 13.76 16.91 -0.77
C PRO A 213 13.20 17.67 0.43
N GLY A 214 13.13 16.99 1.58
CA GLY A 214 12.54 17.55 2.81
C GLY A 214 11.00 17.57 2.83
N GLY A 215 10.34 17.11 1.75
CA GLY A 215 8.90 16.99 1.64
C GLY A 215 8.32 15.81 2.44
N MET A 216 7.24 15.24 1.93
CA MET A 216 6.50 14.13 2.55
C MET A 216 6.52 12.86 1.69
N GLY A 217 7.45 12.76 0.74
CA GLY A 217 7.44 11.68 -0.25
C GLY A 217 7.56 10.28 0.37
N ASP A 218 8.35 10.14 1.41
CA ASP A 218 8.54 8.88 2.11
C ASP A 218 7.38 8.48 3.04
N VAL A 219 6.32 9.28 3.18
CA VAL A 219 5.18 8.97 4.04
C VAL A 219 3.86 8.83 3.28
N LYS A 220 2.92 8.08 3.85
CA LYS A 220 1.65 7.74 3.21
C LYS A 220 0.53 8.66 3.68
N THR A 221 0.51 9.87 3.11
CA THR A 221 -0.47 10.94 3.41
C THR A 221 -1.29 11.31 2.19
N GLY A 222 -2.55 11.71 2.37
CA GLY A 222 -3.45 12.09 1.28
C GLY A 222 -2.90 13.23 0.42
N GLY A 223 -2.17 14.18 1.00
CA GLY A 223 -1.58 15.31 0.26
C GLY A 223 -0.69 14.89 -0.92
N ASN A 224 0.08 13.80 -0.76
CA ASN A 224 0.92 13.27 -1.84
C ASN A 224 0.09 12.72 -3.02
N TYR A 225 -1.09 12.16 -2.73
CA TYR A 225 -1.98 11.60 -3.74
C TYR A 225 -2.84 12.68 -4.39
N ALA A 226 -3.30 13.67 -3.63
CA ALA A 226 -4.01 14.82 -4.16
C ALA A 226 -3.13 15.59 -5.17
N ALA A 227 -1.85 15.78 -4.84
CA ALA A 227 -0.89 16.45 -5.72
C ALA A 227 -0.62 15.70 -7.04
N SER A 228 -0.83 14.37 -7.09
CA SER A 228 -0.58 13.57 -8.29
C SER A 228 -1.80 13.44 -9.22
N LEU A 229 -2.97 13.97 -8.85
CA LEU A 229 -4.20 13.79 -9.63
C LEU A 229 -4.14 14.48 -10.98
N LEU A 230 -3.70 15.74 -11.04
CA LEU A 230 -3.60 16.49 -12.30
C LEU A 230 -2.68 15.81 -13.34
N PRO A 231 -1.41 15.48 -13.02
CA PRO A 231 -0.55 14.80 -13.99
C PRO A 231 -1.10 13.43 -14.40
N LYS A 232 -1.74 12.70 -13.47
CA LYS A 232 -2.40 11.43 -13.78
C LYS A 232 -3.56 11.58 -14.77
N VAL A 233 -4.41 12.59 -14.62
CA VAL A 233 -5.50 12.89 -15.57
C VAL A 233 -4.93 13.26 -16.93
N THR A 234 -3.91 14.13 -16.99
CA THR A 234 -3.25 14.53 -18.23
C THR A 234 -2.67 13.33 -18.99
N ALA A 235 -1.97 12.42 -18.29
CA ALA A 235 -1.42 11.21 -18.88
C ALA A 235 -2.51 10.25 -19.38
N HIS A 236 -3.58 10.08 -18.60
CA HIS A 236 -4.73 9.27 -18.99
C HIS A 236 -5.40 9.79 -20.27
N ASP A 237 -5.63 11.11 -20.36
CA ASP A 237 -6.22 11.74 -21.55
C ASP A 237 -5.31 11.62 -22.79
N ALA A 238 -4.00 11.45 -22.58
CA ALA A 238 -3.02 11.14 -23.61
C ALA A 238 -2.87 9.63 -23.91
N GLY A 239 -3.66 8.76 -23.28
CA GLY A 239 -3.69 7.31 -23.53
C GLY A 239 -2.69 6.48 -22.73
N PHE A 240 -2.16 7.01 -21.62
CA PHE A 240 -1.30 6.29 -20.68
C PHE A 240 -2.07 5.82 -19.44
N ASP A 241 -1.62 4.73 -18.83
CA ASP A 241 -2.29 4.15 -17.66
C ASP A 241 -1.82 4.79 -16.34
N GLU A 242 -0.54 5.18 -16.27
CA GLU A 242 0.10 5.76 -15.08
C GLU A 242 1.21 6.75 -15.42
N VAL A 243 1.67 7.48 -14.39
CA VAL A 243 2.74 8.48 -14.48
C VAL A 243 3.98 8.01 -13.73
N LEU A 244 5.14 8.05 -14.37
CA LEU A 244 6.45 7.97 -13.72
C LEU A 244 6.94 9.38 -13.41
N PHE A 245 7.17 9.64 -12.13
CA PHE A 245 7.71 10.90 -11.65
C PHE A 245 9.24 10.88 -11.59
N MET A 246 9.80 12.02 -11.96
CA MET A 246 11.23 12.31 -11.88
C MET A 246 11.59 12.96 -10.54
N ASP A 247 12.85 12.82 -10.13
CA ASP A 247 13.37 13.50 -8.95
C ASP A 247 13.23 15.02 -9.08
N ALA A 248 12.67 15.67 -8.06
CA ALA A 248 12.44 17.12 -8.10
C ALA A 248 13.73 17.96 -8.03
N ALA A 249 14.85 17.37 -7.62
CA ALA A 249 16.09 18.10 -7.37
C ALA A 249 16.85 18.40 -8.67
N THR A 250 16.87 17.44 -9.59
CA THR A 250 17.63 17.52 -10.84
C THR A 250 16.76 17.27 -12.08
N ASN A 251 15.59 16.65 -11.92
CA ASN A 251 14.70 16.24 -13.01
C ASN A 251 15.39 15.30 -14.03
N THR A 252 16.30 14.44 -13.55
CA THR A 252 17.09 13.54 -14.42
C THR A 252 16.98 12.06 -14.05
N ASN A 253 16.51 11.75 -12.86
CA ASN A 253 16.44 10.39 -12.33
C ASN A 253 14.99 9.97 -12.06
N ILE A 254 14.73 8.69 -12.23
CA ILE A 254 13.41 8.11 -11.94
C ILE A 254 13.23 7.94 -10.42
N ASP A 255 12.05 8.30 -9.90
CA ASP A 255 11.71 8.19 -8.46
C ASP A 255 10.59 7.15 -8.23
N GLU A 256 9.34 7.49 -8.52
CA GLU A 256 8.15 6.65 -8.27
C GLU A 256 7.16 6.71 -9.42
N LEU A 257 6.40 5.62 -9.60
CA LEU A 257 5.34 5.52 -10.60
C LEU A 257 3.99 5.59 -9.90
N GLY A 258 3.30 6.72 -10.02
CA GLY A 258 2.05 6.99 -9.34
C GLY A 258 2.20 6.82 -7.82
N GLY A 259 1.61 5.74 -7.28
CA GLY A 259 1.73 5.33 -5.89
C GLY A 259 2.48 4.01 -5.69
N MET A 260 3.33 3.61 -6.64
CA MET A 260 4.06 2.35 -6.71
C MET A 260 5.57 2.59 -6.85
N ASN A 261 6.38 1.67 -6.30
CA ASN A 261 7.83 1.68 -6.50
C ASN A 261 8.19 1.00 -7.82
N VAL A 262 9.32 1.38 -8.44
CA VAL A 262 9.75 0.87 -9.74
C VAL A 262 11.03 0.03 -9.63
N PHE A 263 11.14 -0.96 -10.51
CA PHE A 263 12.31 -1.82 -10.67
C PHE A 263 12.70 -1.90 -12.15
N VAL A 264 14.00 -2.04 -12.40
CA VAL A 264 14.61 -2.26 -13.70
C VAL A 264 15.38 -3.58 -13.65
N VAL A 265 15.05 -4.50 -14.54
CA VAL A 265 15.75 -5.77 -14.71
C VAL A 265 16.73 -5.61 -15.87
N MET A 266 18.00 -5.91 -15.62
CA MET A 266 19.06 -5.84 -16.61
C MET A 266 19.19 -7.16 -17.38
N ALA A 267 19.79 -7.13 -18.57
CA ALA A 267 20.00 -8.30 -19.42
C ALA A 267 20.91 -9.36 -18.78
N ASP A 268 21.81 -8.97 -17.87
CA ASP A 268 22.65 -9.89 -17.08
C ASP A 268 21.89 -10.54 -15.90
N GLY A 269 20.61 -10.21 -15.73
CA GLY A 269 19.74 -10.72 -14.68
C GLY A 269 19.81 -9.95 -13.36
N SER A 270 20.70 -8.95 -13.23
CA SER A 270 20.72 -8.04 -12.09
C SER A 270 19.49 -7.13 -12.05
N VAL A 271 19.16 -6.61 -10.87
CA VAL A 271 17.96 -5.81 -10.65
C VAL A 271 18.29 -4.51 -9.93
N LYS A 272 17.74 -3.40 -10.41
CA LYS A 272 17.93 -2.07 -9.86
C LYS A 272 16.61 -1.48 -9.40
N THR A 273 16.61 -0.70 -8.33
CA THR A 273 15.47 0.12 -7.91
C THR A 273 15.95 1.47 -7.38
N PRO A 274 15.19 2.55 -7.52
CA PRO A 274 15.52 3.84 -6.91
C PRO A 274 15.79 3.70 -5.41
N LYS A 275 16.93 4.23 -4.95
CA LYS A 275 17.30 4.26 -3.52
C LYS A 275 16.35 5.16 -2.73
N LEU A 276 16.10 4.85 -1.46
CA LEU A 276 15.23 5.66 -0.61
C LEU A 276 15.91 7.00 -0.25
N THR A 277 15.48 8.08 -0.90
CA THR A 277 16.03 9.44 -0.74
C THR A 277 15.26 10.33 0.24
N GLY A 278 14.14 9.83 0.80
CA GLY A 278 13.13 10.65 1.48
C GLY A 278 12.01 11.14 0.55
N ASN A 279 12.18 10.99 -0.77
CA ASN A 279 11.17 11.33 -1.78
C ASN A 279 10.44 10.09 -2.33
N ILE A 280 10.79 8.89 -1.85
CA ILE A 280 10.25 7.61 -2.29
C ILE A 280 9.69 6.91 -1.05
N LEU A 281 8.43 6.50 -1.14
CA LEU A 281 7.74 5.72 -0.13
C LEU A 281 8.42 4.35 0.00
N PRO A 282 8.89 3.95 1.20
CA PRO A 282 9.39 2.61 1.45
C PRO A 282 8.22 1.60 1.38
N GLY A 283 7.99 1.03 0.20
CA GLY A 283 6.96 0.04 -0.03
C GLY A 283 7.23 -1.29 0.67
N GLY A 284 6.22 -1.84 1.35
CA GLY A 284 6.29 -3.20 1.89
C GLY A 284 6.51 -4.25 0.79
N THR A 285 5.86 -4.10 -0.36
CA THR A 285 6.09 -4.96 -1.53
C THR A 285 7.50 -4.79 -2.08
N ARG A 286 8.00 -3.56 -2.23
CA ARG A 286 9.39 -3.28 -2.61
C ARG A 286 10.38 -4.00 -1.69
N SER A 287 10.20 -3.87 -0.38
CA SER A 287 11.02 -4.56 0.63
C SER A 287 10.99 -6.09 0.46
N SER A 288 9.81 -6.67 0.24
CA SER A 288 9.65 -8.12 0.01
C SER A 288 10.34 -8.59 -1.28
N ILE A 289 10.24 -7.81 -2.37
CA ILE A 289 10.92 -8.13 -3.64
C ILE A 289 12.44 -8.12 -3.45
N LEU A 290 12.98 -7.10 -2.78
CA LEU A 290 14.42 -7.02 -2.50
C LEU A 290 14.89 -8.24 -1.69
N GLN A 291 14.20 -8.57 -0.59
CA GLN A 291 14.56 -9.70 0.25
C GLN A 291 14.44 -11.05 -0.48
N PHE A 292 13.41 -11.22 -1.33
CA PHE A 292 13.25 -12.42 -2.15
C PHE A 292 14.40 -12.56 -3.15
N LEU A 293 14.68 -11.53 -3.95
CA LEU A 293 15.74 -11.55 -4.95
C LEU A 293 17.12 -11.80 -4.32
N GLU A 294 17.40 -11.20 -3.15
CA GLU A 294 18.62 -11.48 -2.39
C GLU A 294 18.73 -12.95 -1.96
N SER A 295 17.61 -13.56 -1.53
CA SER A 295 17.59 -14.97 -1.12
C SER A 295 17.81 -15.94 -2.30
N GLU A 296 17.49 -15.52 -3.51
CA GLU A 296 17.72 -16.26 -4.75
C GLU A 296 19.10 -15.95 -5.36
N GLY A 297 19.95 -15.19 -4.66
CA GLY A 297 21.31 -14.87 -5.11
C GLY A 297 21.36 -13.86 -6.27
N VAL A 298 20.25 -13.16 -6.55
CA VAL A 298 20.21 -12.12 -7.59
C VAL A 298 21.00 -10.90 -7.11
N ALA A 299 21.81 -10.32 -7.99
CA ALA A 299 22.49 -9.07 -7.71
C ALA A 299 21.47 -7.91 -7.75
N VAL A 300 21.21 -7.31 -6.59
CA VAL A 300 20.24 -6.22 -6.45
C VAL A 300 20.92 -4.95 -5.96
N SER A 301 20.62 -3.80 -6.59
CA SER A 301 21.10 -2.48 -6.14
C SER A 301 19.96 -1.49 -5.90
N GLU A 302 20.06 -0.79 -4.77
CA GLU A 302 19.27 0.40 -4.47
C GLU A 302 20.12 1.63 -4.82
N GLU A 303 19.90 2.23 -5.99
CA GLU A 303 20.75 3.32 -6.51
C GLU A 303 19.95 4.48 -7.11
N THR A 304 20.62 5.57 -7.45
CA THR A 304 20.01 6.63 -8.25
C THR A 304 20.04 6.19 -9.71
N ILE A 305 18.89 6.17 -10.38
CA ILE A 305 18.75 5.64 -11.73
C ILE A 305 18.38 6.78 -12.69
N SER A 306 19.29 7.09 -13.61
CA SER A 306 19.07 8.10 -14.66
C SER A 306 18.03 7.62 -15.67
N LEU A 307 17.08 8.49 -16.02
CA LEU A 307 16.10 8.20 -17.07
C LEU A 307 16.79 7.97 -18.42
N ALA A 308 17.81 8.77 -18.75
CA ALA A 308 18.54 8.63 -19.99
C ALA A 308 19.19 7.22 -20.08
N SER A 309 19.82 6.75 -19.00
CA SER A 309 20.43 5.42 -18.96
C SER A 309 19.40 4.29 -19.09
N VAL A 310 18.18 4.48 -18.56
CA VAL A 310 17.09 3.51 -18.73
C VAL A 310 16.61 3.47 -20.18
N VAL A 311 16.36 4.63 -20.79
CA VAL A 311 15.92 4.72 -22.19
C VAL A 311 16.97 4.15 -23.14
N ASP A 312 18.24 4.54 -22.99
CA ASP A 312 19.35 4.01 -23.77
C ASP A 312 19.47 2.49 -23.59
N GLY A 313 19.33 2.01 -22.34
CA GLY A 313 19.40 0.59 -22.02
C GLY A 313 18.23 -0.23 -22.60
N ILE A 314 17.03 0.33 -22.69
CA ILE A 314 15.89 -0.31 -23.39
C ILE A 314 16.21 -0.44 -24.88
N GLN A 315 16.76 0.62 -25.49
CA GLN A 315 17.07 0.64 -26.92
C GLN A 315 18.26 -0.26 -27.29
N SER A 316 19.26 -0.37 -26.42
CA SER A 316 20.43 -1.25 -26.63
C SER A 316 20.13 -2.72 -26.32
N GLY A 317 19.07 -3.00 -25.55
CA GLY A 317 18.76 -4.32 -25.02
C GLY A 317 19.46 -4.67 -23.71
N ASP A 318 20.14 -3.70 -23.07
CA ASP A 318 20.74 -3.88 -21.74
C ASP A 318 19.70 -3.89 -20.61
N VAL A 319 18.54 -3.25 -20.81
CA VAL A 319 17.35 -3.36 -19.95
C VAL A 319 16.46 -4.45 -20.52
N ALA A 320 16.26 -5.52 -19.74
CA ALA A 320 15.45 -6.66 -20.12
C ALA A 320 13.98 -6.48 -19.74
N GLU A 321 13.68 -5.90 -18.58
CA GLU A 321 12.30 -5.71 -18.12
C GLU A 321 12.19 -4.48 -17.21
N MET A 322 11.00 -3.88 -17.11
CA MET A 322 10.67 -2.96 -16.02
C MET A 322 9.30 -3.29 -15.43
N PHE A 323 9.16 -3.08 -14.13
CA PHE A 323 7.89 -3.27 -13.44
C PHE A 323 7.71 -2.31 -12.28
N ALA A 324 6.44 -2.06 -11.94
CA ALA A 324 6.02 -1.36 -10.74
C ALA A 324 5.54 -2.34 -9.66
N CYS A 325 5.58 -1.95 -8.39
CA CYS A 325 5.05 -2.78 -7.30
C CYS A 325 4.34 -1.97 -6.21
N GLY A 326 3.35 -2.60 -5.58
CA GLY A 326 2.55 -2.03 -4.50
C GLY A 326 1.48 -3.01 -4.01
N THR A 327 0.84 -2.75 -2.86
CA THR A 327 -0.11 -3.71 -2.25
C THR A 327 -1.26 -4.10 -3.18
N ALA A 328 -1.82 -3.16 -3.95
CA ALA A 328 -3.02 -3.38 -4.75
C ALA A 328 -2.78 -4.40 -5.88
N ALA A 329 -1.81 -4.13 -6.75
CA ALA A 329 -1.50 -4.97 -7.92
C ALA A 329 -0.39 -6.00 -7.68
N VAL A 330 0.29 -5.95 -6.53
CA VAL A 330 1.52 -6.71 -6.21
C VAL A 330 2.67 -6.30 -7.11
N VAL A 331 2.65 -6.73 -8.38
CA VAL A 331 3.63 -6.40 -9.43
C VAL A 331 2.87 -6.10 -10.73
N THR A 332 3.27 -5.04 -11.42
CA THR A 332 2.68 -4.61 -12.69
C THR A 332 3.79 -4.39 -13.71
N PRO A 333 3.84 -5.17 -14.81
CA PRO A 333 4.81 -4.95 -15.87
C PRO A 333 4.61 -3.59 -16.54
N ILE A 334 5.70 -2.95 -16.96
CA ILE A 334 5.68 -1.74 -17.79
C ILE A 334 6.00 -2.20 -19.22
N GLY A 335 5.08 -1.96 -20.16
CA GLY A 335 5.27 -2.37 -21.57
C GLY A 335 5.64 -1.22 -22.50
N ARG A 336 5.46 0.02 -22.05
CA ARG A 336 5.80 1.23 -22.81
C ARG A 336 6.17 2.35 -21.86
N LEU A 337 7.23 3.08 -22.20
CA LEU A 337 7.67 4.27 -21.49
C LEU A 337 7.80 5.41 -22.50
N ALA A 338 7.09 6.51 -22.27
CA ALA A 338 7.13 7.65 -23.19
C ALA A 338 7.15 8.99 -22.45
N SER A 339 7.65 10.00 -23.15
CA SER A 339 7.72 11.41 -22.77
C SER A 339 7.46 12.25 -24.02
N GLY A 340 7.53 13.58 -23.93
CA GLY A 340 7.44 14.45 -25.12
C GLY A 340 8.57 14.24 -26.14
N ASP A 341 9.70 13.67 -25.73
CA ASP A 341 10.94 13.54 -26.51
C ASP A 341 11.35 12.10 -26.86
N PHE A 342 10.72 11.09 -26.27
CA PHE A 342 10.97 9.69 -26.59
C PHE A 342 9.71 8.83 -26.38
N ASP A 343 9.70 7.68 -27.04
CA ASP A 343 8.65 6.66 -26.92
C ASP A 343 9.29 5.30 -27.18
N VAL A 344 9.39 4.47 -26.14
CA VAL A 344 10.06 3.17 -26.22
C VAL A 344 9.15 2.05 -25.70
N GLU A 345 9.13 0.94 -26.42
CA GLU A 345 8.55 -0.31 -25.93
C GLU A 345 9.50 -0.94 -24.93
N VAL A 346 8.97 -1.36 -23.79
CA VAL A 346 9.71 -2.03 -22.73
C VAL A 346 9.39 -3.51 -22.79
N PRO A 347 10.39 -4.41 -22.89
CA PRO A 347 10.10 -5.83 -22.90
C PRO A 347 9.51 -6.29 -21.57
N VAL A 348 8.57 -7.24 -21.64
CA VAL A 348 7.99 -7.93 -20.48
C VAL A 348 8.55 -9.33 -20.45
N GLY A 349 9.08 -9.77 -19.30
CA GLY A 349 9.80 -11.03 -19.21
C GLY A 349 9.45 -11.87 -17.99
N GLU A 350 10.18 -12.98 -17.90
CA GLU A 350 9.94 -14.04 -16.91
C GLU A 350 10.27 -13.60 -15.49
N LYS A 351 11.19 -12.65 -15.29
CA LYS A 351 11.58 -12.24 -13.93
C LYS A 351 10.44 -11.49 -13.24
N THR A 352 9.75 -10.62 -13.95
CA THR A 352 8.57 -9.91 -13.45
C THR A 352 7.46 -10.90 -13.06
N ALA A 353 7.19 -11.89 -13.92
CA ALA A 353 6.21 -12.94 -13.65
C ALA A 353 6.61 -13.81 -12.45
N ALA A 354 7.86 -14.25 -12.37
CA ALA A 354 8.36 -15.07 -11.26
C ALA A 354 8.24 -14.34 -9.90
N ILE A 355 8.53 -13.03 -9.86
CA ILE A 355 8.37 -12.23 -8.63
C ILE A 355 6.89 -12.14 -8.24
N TYR A 356 6.00 -11.90 -9.21
CA TYR A 356 4.56 -11.86 -8.96
C TYR A 356 4.04 -13.20 -8.41
N ASP A 357 4.40 -14.31 -9.08
CA ASP A 357 3.97 -15.65 -8.72
C ASP A 357 4.49 -16.04 -7.33
N GLU A 358 5.74 -15.73 -7.01
CA GLU A 358 6.31 -15.98 -5.68
C GLU A 358 5.51 -15.28 -4.58
N LEU A 359 5.35 -13.96 -4.71
CA LEU A 359 4.73 -13.15 -3.67
C LEU A 359 3.26 -13.50 -3.47
N THR A 360 2.53 -13.72 -4.56
CA THR A 360 1.12 -14.10 -4.49
C THR A 360 0.95 -15.51 -3.95
N ALA A 361 1.82 -16.47 -4.32
CA ALA A 361 1.79 -17.82 -3.77
C ALA A 361 2.06 -17.83 -2.25
N ILE A 362 2.99 -17.01 -1.76
CA ILE A 362 3.22 -16.85 -0.31
C ILE A 362 1.97 -16.22 0.33
N GLN A 363 1.45 -15.12 -0.20
CA GLN A 363 0.26 -14.44 0.35
C GLN A 363 -0.95 -15.37 0.50
N LEU A 364 -1.16 -16.23 -0.49
CA LEU A 364 -2.26 -17.20 -0.54
C LEU A 364 -1.96 -18.52 0.21
N GLY A 365 -0.76 -18.69 0.76
CA GLY A 365 -0.37 -19.91 1.49
C GLY A 365 -0.04 -21.10 0.60
N HIS A 366 0.04 -20.92 -0.72
CA HIS A 366 0.41 -21.97 -1.69
C HIS A 366 1.92 -22.25 -1.70
N ARG A 367 2.72 -21.38 -1.07
CA ARG A 367 4.16 -21.54 -0.90
C ARG A 367 4.56 -21.26 0.55
N GLU A 368 5.59 -21.98 1.01
CA GLU A 368 6.17 -21.76 2.32
C GLU A 368 6.68 -20.32 2.47
N ASP A 369 6.29 -19.68 3.56
CA ASP A 369 6.78 -18.38 3.97
C ASP A 369 8.13 -18.51 4.69
N ARG A 370 9.21 -18.59 3.91
CA ARG A 370 10.59 -18.67 4.40
C ARG A 370 11.06 -17.39 5.12
N PHE A 371 10.26 -16.32 5.10
CA PHE A 371 10.64 -14.99 5.59
C PHE A 371 9.87 -14.56 6.84
N GLY A 372 8.85 -15.32 7.27
CA GLY A 372 7.98 -14.95 8.38
C GLY A 372 7.13 -13.71 8.11
N TRP A 373 6.69 -13.53 6.86
CA TRP A 373 5.82 -12.46 6.42
C TRP A 373 4.33 -12.67 6.72
N LEU A 374 3.86 -13.91 6.82
CA LEU A 374 2.46 -14.24 7.03
C LEU A 374 2.10 -14.17 8.51
N TYR A 375 0.94 -13.57 8.79
CA TYR A 375 0.37 -13.48 10.12
C TYR A 375 -1.05 -14.03 10.13
N LYS A 376 -1.28 -15.08 10.90
CA LYS A 376 -2.60 -15.72 11.03
C LYS A 376 -3.53 -14.85 11.87
N ILE A 377 -4.69 -14.51 11.33
CA ILE A 377 -5.73 -13.71 12.00
C ILE A 377 -6.81 -14.61 12.61
N ALA A 378 -7.29 -15.60 11.87
CA ALA A 378 -8.38 -16.47 12.31
C ALA A 378 -8.15 -17.91 11.83
N ASP A 379 -8.60 -18.86 12.64
CA ASP A 379 -8.82 -20.24 12.20
C ASP A 379 -10.03 -20.34 11.25
N ALA A 380 -10.24 -21.53 10.70
CA ALA A 380 -11.30 -21.82 9.73
C ALA A 380 -12.72 -21.63 10.29
#